data_AF-A0A2V2AMM8-F1
#
_entry.id   AF-A0A2V2AMM8-F1
#
_cell.length_a   1.000
_cell.length_b   1.000
_cell.length_c   1.000
_cell.angle_alpha   90.00
_cell.angle_beta   90.00
_cell.angle_gamma   90.00
#
_symmetry.space_group_name_H-M   'P 1'
#
loop_
_entity.id
_entity.type
_entity.pdbx_description
1 polymer ?
#
loop_
_entity_poly.entity_id
_entity_poly.type
_entity_poly.pdbx_seq_one_letter_code
_entity_poly.pdbx_strand_id
1 'polypeptide(L)'
;MARPRKTTDQSSTVSVSLRVDPAIKYAIDIAARIQKRTVTGVVEWSVEKSLATVQMPIDFMVAGKKSPELPESESVIEAVKDRLWSPDDAIRLVRLAFEFPSLLTFEESLLWESLRLSPPFWRFTPLVVVEASPWKNARLDVITKYWPELTRRVSESGKIVQVTWEDVGLPTPYELEERKAQAIEDGGYYQDVERENEALRNENKALRSLTDSLKTVLMKIDPKTAKFKKEDLPPQL
;
A
#
# COMPACT_ATOMS: atom_id res chain seq x y z
N MET A 1 -13.86 32.72 3.39
CA MET A 1 -13.57 31.37 2.87
C MET A 1 -14.35 30.36 3.71
N ALA A 2 -15.44 29.81 3.17
CA ALA A 2 -16.28 28.86 3.89
C ALA A 2 -15.55 27.51 4.01
N ARG A 3 -15.47 26.96 5.23
CA ARG A 3 -14.96 25.61 5.47
C ARG A 3 -15.81 24.61 4.67
N PRO A 4 -15.23 23.70 3.89
CA PRO A 4 -16.02 22.69 3.20
C PRO A 4 -16.79 21.85 4.22
N ARG A 5 -18.09 21.64 3.98
CA ARG A 5 -18.92 20.74 4.78
C ARG A 5 -18.33 19.34 4.67
N LYS A 6 -18.03 18.70 5.80
CA LYS A 6 -17.66 17.27 5.85
C LYS A 6 -18.81 16.50 5.19
N THR A 7 -18.49 15.72 4.16
CA THR A 7 -19.39 14.70 3.61
C THR A 7 -19.80 13.75 4.74
N THR A 8 -21.07 13.34 4.75
CA THR A 8 -21.70 12.51 5.78
C THR A 8 -20.92 11.22 6.10
N ASP A 9 -20.12 10.71 5.15
CA ASP A 9 -19.29 9.51 5.32
C ASP A 9 -18.02 9.69 6.17
N GLN A 10 -17.75 10.90 6.68
CA GLN A 10 -16.58 11.15 7.54
C GLN A 10 -16.95 11.42 9.01
N SER A 11 -18.05 10.84 9.51
CA SER A 11 -18.35 10.89 10.94
C SER A 11 -17.46 9.90 11.70
N SER A 12 -16.70 10.39 12.67
CA SER A 12 -15.83 9.58 13.55
C SER A 12 -16.61 8.63 14.48
N THR A 13 -17.94 8.66 14.42
CA THR A 13 -18.84 7.88 15.27
C THR A 13 -19.98 7.32 14.42
N VAL A 14 -20.35 6.07 14.67
CA VAL A 14 -21.45 5.38 13.98
C VAL A 14 -22.53 5.06 15.03
N SER A 15 -23.80 5.36 14.71
CA SER A 15 -24.92 5.02 15.59
C SER A 15 -25.33 3.55 15.41
N VAL A 16 -25.34 2.78 16.49
CA VAL A 16 -25.77 1.37 16.49
C VAL A 16 -27.09 1.25 17.24
N SER A 17 -28.09 0.61 16.63
CA SER A 17 -29.39 0.28 17.25
C SER A 17 -29.47 -1.22 17.50
N LEU A 18 -29.67 -1.63 18.76
CA LEU A 18 -29.69 -3.04 19.17
C LEU A 18 -31.00 -3.37 19.90
N ARG A 19 -31.57 -4.53 19.59
CA ARG A 19 -32.67 -5.13 20.36
C ARG A 19 -32.08 -6.12 21.36
N VAL A 20 -32.42 -5.98 22.63
CA VAL A 20 -31.99 -6.87 23.71
C VAL A 20 -33.16 -7.25 24.60
N ASP A 21 -33.07 -8.41 25.22
CA ASP A 21 -34.04 -8.83 26.22
C ASP A 21 -34.02 -7.91 27.46
N PRO A 22 -35.16 -7.69 28.13
CA PRO A 22 -35.23 -6.84 29.33
C PRO A 22 -34.26 -7.25 30.44
N ALA A 23 -34.01 -8.56 30.59
CA ALA A 23 -33.05 -9.10 31.57
C ALA A 23 -31.60 -8.69 31.22
N ILE A 24 -31.22 -8.76 29.94
CA ILE A 24 -29.90 -8.34 29.47
C ILE A 24 -29.72 -6.84 29.67
N LYS A 25 -30.75 -6.03 29.35
CA LYS A 25 -30.73 -4.59 29.62
C LYS A 25 -30.46 -4.31 31.10
N TYR A 26 -31.18 -4.98 32.00
CA TYR A 26 -30.99 -4.80 33.44
C TYR A 26 -29.58 -5.21 33.90
N ALA A 27 -29.03 -6.31 33.36
CA ALA A 27 -27.67 -6.72 33.65
C ALA A 27 -26.62 -5.70 33.18
N ILE A 28 -26.80 -5.10 31.99
CA ILE A 28 -25.92 -4.04 31.49
C ILE A 28 -26.02 -2.80 32.40
N ASP A 29 -27.23 -2.42 32.83
CA ASP A 29 -27.44 -1.30 33.75
C ASP A 29 -26.72 -1.54 35.10
N ILE A 30 -26.71 -2.77 35.62
CA ILE A 30 -25.94 -3.14 36.83
C ILE A 30 -24.44 -3.05 36.56
N ALA A 31 -23.95 -3.64 35.46
CA ALA A 31 -22.53 -3.63 35.11
C ALA A 31 -22.00 -2.19 34.95
N ALA A 32 -22.78 -1.32 34.32
CA ALA A 32 -22.47 0.10 34.16
C ALA A 32 -22.27 0.80 35.52
N ARG A 33 -23.13 0.53 36.50
CA ARG A 33 -23.02 1.06 37.86
C ARG A 33 -21.78 0.53 38.59
N ILE A 34 -21.52 -0.77 38.51
CA ILE A 34 -20.36 -1.41 39.17
C ILE A 34 -19.06 -0.85 38.62
N GLN A 35 -18.97 -0.71 37.30
CA GLN A 35 -17.75 -0.31 36.59
C GLN A 35 -17.63 1.21 36.44
N LYS A 36 -18.63 1.98 36.93
CA LYS A 36 -18.70 3.44 36.87
C LYS A 36 -18.51 4.00 35.45
N ARG A 37 -19.16 3.35 34.48
CA ARG A 37 -19.17 3.76 33.06
C ARG A 37 -20.59 3.85 32.53
N THR A 38 -20.75 4.48 31.38
CA THR A 38 -22.05 4.54 30.69
C THR A 38 -22.44 3.16 30.16
N VAL A 39 -23.75 2.94 29.94
CA VAL A 39 -24.28 1.73 29.29
C VAL A 39 -23.56 1.49 27.95
N THR A 40 -23.41 2.53 27.14
CA THR A 40 -22.66 2.48 25.87
C THR A 40 -21.21 2.03 26.08
N GLY A 41 -20.51 2.57 27.10
CA GLY A 41 -19.13 2.16 27.38
C GLY A 41 -18.99 0.72 27.89
N VAL A 42 -20.02 0.14 28.52
CA VAL A 42 -20.04 -1.29 28.83
C VAL A 42 -20.17 -2.11 27.54
N VAL A 43 -21.05 -1.69 26.64
CA VAL A 43 -21.29 -2.37 25.36
C VAL A 43 -20.04 -2.33 24.50
N GLU A 44 -19.42 -1.17 24.29
CA GLU A 44 -18.18 -1.04 23.51
C GLU A 44 -17.06 -1.93 24.03
N TRP A 45 -16.81 -1.89 25.34
CA TRP A 45 -15.81 -2.76 25.98
C TRP A 45 -16.12 -4.25 25.82
N SER A 46 -17.40 -4.63 25.95
CA SER A 46 -17.81 -6.02 25.78
C SER A 46 -17.62 -6.49 24.33
N VAL A 47 -17.93 -5.64 23.36
CA VAL A 47 -17.73 -5.92 21.93
C VAL A 47 -16.24 -6.04 21.62
N GLU A 48 -15.42 -5.10 22.06
CA GLU A 48 -13.97 -5.15 21.88
C GLU A 48 -13.37 -6.43 22.46
N LYS A 49 -13.79 -6.80 23.68
CA LYS A 49 -13.36 -8.04 24.32
C LYS A 49 -13.80 -9.28 23.54
N SER A 50 -15.01 -9.27 22.98
CA SER A 50 -15.49 -10.37 22.13
C SER A 50 -14.67 -10.47 20.85
N LEU A 51 -14.40 -9.36 20.18
CA LEU A 51 -13.62 -9.33 18.93
C LEU A 51 -12.16 -9.74 19.12
N ALA A 52 -11.58 -9.53 20.31
CA ALA A 52 -10.26 -10.05 20.67
C ALA A 52 -10.21 -11.58 20.76
N THR A 53 -11.35 -12.26 20.89
CA THR A 53 -11.41 -13.73 20.94
C THR A 53 -11.64 -14.39 19.58
N VAL A 54 -12.19 -13.64 18.61
CA VAL A 54 -12.44 -14.15 17.27
C VAL A 54 -11.13 -14.07 16.47
N GLN A 55 -10.69 -15.20 15.95
CA GLN A 55 -9.44 -15.32 15.21
C GLN A 55 -9.67 -15.13 13.70
N MET A 56 -8.73 -14.47 13.04
CA MET A 56 -8.70 -14.36 11.58
C MET A 56 -8.35 -15.71 10.94
N PRO A 57 -8.91 -16.04 9.75
CA PRO A 57 -8.51 -17.22 9.01
C PRO A 57 -7.09 -17.07 8.47
N ILE A 58 -6.41 -18.20 8.26
CA ILE A 58 -5.09 -18.24 7.64
C ILE A 58 -5.27 -18.56 6.15
N ASP A 59 -5.33 -17.53 5.31
CA ASP A 59 -5.58 -17.68 3.87
C ASP A 59 -4.29 -17.87 3.05
N PHE A 60 -3.16 -17.40 3.59
CA PHE A 60 -1.85 -17.54 2.94
C PHE A 60 -0.91 -18.35 3.82
N MET A 61 -0.33 -19.41 3.26
CA MET A 61 0.82 -20.04 3.89
C MET A 61 2.06 -19.18 3.64
N VAL A 62 2.80 -18.86 4.70
CA VAL A 62 4.12 -18.23 4.56
C VAL A 62 5.06 -19.28 3.97
N ALA A 63 5.54 -19.06 2.75
CA ALA A 63 6.59 -19.88 2.14
C ALA A 63 7.94 -19.58 2.82
N GLY A 64 8.14 -20.16 4.01
CA GLY A 64 9.41 -20.12 4.74
C GLY A 64 10.41 -21.16 4.24
N LYS A 65 11.71 -20.89 4.37
CA LYS A 65 12.81 -21.75 3.88
C LYS A 65 13.01 -23.08 4.61
N LYS A 66 12.26 -23.40 5.69
CA LYS A 66 12.56 -24.60 6.50
C LYS A 66 11.38 -25.44 6.99
N SER A 67 10.15 -24.95 6.91
CA SER A 67 8.89 -25.70 7.03
C SER A 67 7.76 -24.69 6.87
N PRO A 68 6.59 -25.08 6.35
CA PRO A 68 5.39 -24.26 6.46
C PRO A 68 4.96 -24.25 7.93
N GLU A 69 5.51 -23.35 8.73
CA GLU A 69 4.91 -23.01 10.03
C GLU A 69 3.64 -22.22 9.73
N LEU A 70 2.51 -22.66 10.31
CA LEU A 70 1.29 -21.88 10.25
C LEU A 70 1.56 -20.54 10.96
N PRO A 71 1.36 -19.39 10.30
CA PRO A 71 1.42 -18.11 10.99
C PRO A 71 0.43 -18.13 12.17
N GLU A 72 0.82 -17.53 13.29
CA GLU A 72 -0.08 -17.39 14.43
C GLU A 72 -1.33 -16.64 13.97
N SER A 73 -2.51 -17.18 14.30
CA SER A 73 -3.75 -16.49 14.02
C SER A 73 -3.82 -15.26 14.91
N GLU A 74 -4.06 -14.11 14.31
CA GLU A 74 -4.33 -12.88 15.04
C GLU A 74 -5.83 -12.71 15.27
N SER A 75 -6.20 -11.90 16.26
CA SER A 75 -7.60 -11.58 16.50
C SER A 75 -8.16 -10.58 15.48
N VAL A 76 -9.48 -10.60 15.27
CA VAL A 76 -10.18 -9.66 14.36
C VAL A 76 -9.88 -8.21 14.73
N ILE A 77 -9.89 -7.87 16.02
CA ILE A 77 -9.69 -6.49 16.46
C ILE A 77 -8.26 -6.00 16.20
N GLU A 78 -7.26 -6.86 16.33
CA GLU A 78 -5.86 -6.55 16.02
C GLU A 78 -5.69 -6.35 14.52
N ALA A 79 -6.17 -7.30 13.71
CA ALA A 79 -6.16 -7.21 12.24
C ALA A 79 -6.77 -5.89 11.72
N VAL A 80 -7.93 -5.52 12.28
CA VAL A 80 -8.65 -4.30 11.91
C VAL A 80 -7.87 -3.05 12.31
N LYS A 81 -7.36 -2.97 13.55
CA LYS A 81 -6.62 -1.81 14.04
C LYS A 81 -5.29 -1.60 13.31
N ASP A 82 -4.61 -2.68 12.99
CA ASP A 82 -3.25 -2.61 12.46
C ASP A 82 -3.23 -2.37 10.94
N ARG A 83 -4.08 -3.09 10.19
CA ARG A 83 -3.98 -3.08 8.73
C ARG A 83 -5.27 -2.98 7.94
N LEU A 84 -6.40 -3.53 8.39
CA LEU A 84 -7.61 -3.55 7.55
C LEU A 84 -8.38 -2.22 7.55
N TRP A 85 -8.36 -1.47 8.65
CA TRP A 85 -9.18 -0.25 8.77
C TRP A 85 -8.69 0.91 7.89
N SER A 86 -9.65 1.52 7.19
CA SER A 86 -9.48 2.78 6.45
C SER A 86 -10.81 3.55 6.51
N PRO A 87 -10.80 4.90 6.51
CA PRO A 87 -12.01 5.70 6.35
C PRO A 87 -12.69 5.51 4.98
N ASP A 88 -11.93 5.04 3.98
CA ASP A 88 -12.40 4.82 2.62
C ASP A 88 -12.77 3.36 2.38
N ASP A 89 -13.99 3.14 1.91
CA ASP A 89 -14.56 1.81 1.68
C ASP A 89 -13.80 1.01 0.63
N ALA A 90 -13.33 1.67 -0.43
CA ALA A 90 -12.57 1.04 -1.50
C ALA A 90 -11.25 0.48 -0.96
N ILE A 91 -10.55 1.28 -0.14
CA ILE A 91 -9.30 0.87 0.50
C ILE A 91 -9.54 -0.28 1.49
N ARG A 92 -10.65 -0.27 2.25
CA ARG A 92 -10.99 -1.39 3.14
C ARG A 92 -11.18 -2.68 2.36
N LEU A 93 -11.92 -2.64 1.25
CA LEU A 93 -12.12 -3.82 0.41
C LEU A 93 -10.79 -4.34 -0.14
N VAL A 94 -9.98 -3.46 -0.73
CA VAL A 94 -8.69 -3.85 -1.35
C VAL A 94 -7.75 -4.48 -0.32
N ARG A 95 -7.74 -3.98 0.92
CA ARG A 95 -6.96 -4.56 2.02
C ARG A 95 -7.50 -5.91 2.47
N LEU A 96 -8.81 -6.01 2.68
CA LEU A 96 -9.46 -7.27 3.07
C LEU A 96 -9.25 -8.35 2.01
N ALA A 97 -9.45 -8.01 0.74
CA ALA A 97 -9.32 -8.94 -0.37
C ALA A 97 -7.88 -9.42 -0.60
N PHE A 98 -6.89 -8.57 -0.31
CA PHE A 98 -5.49 -8.95 -0.40
C PHE A 98 -5.03 -9.84 0.75
N GLU A 99 -5.45 -9.56 1.99
CA GLU A 99 -5.00 -10.27 3.20
C GLU A 99 -5.84 -11.52 3.52
N PHE A 100 -7.16 -11.44 3.34
CA PHE A 100 -8.12 -12.46 3.73
C PHE A 100 -9.21 -12.64 2.66
N PRO A 101 -8.85 -13.10 1.43
CA PRO A 101 -9.80 -13.31 0.34
C PRO A 101 -10.97 -14.25 0.70
N SER A 102 -10.81 -15.16 1.66
CA SER A 102 -11.88 -16.08 2.09
C SER A 102 -13.03 -15.39 2.83
N LEU A 103 -12.80 -14.19 3.37
CA LEU A 103 -13.80 -13.40 4.09
C LEU A 103 -14.66 -12.52 3.17
N LEU A 104 -14.34 -12.46 1.87
CA LEU A 104 -15.10 -11.66 0.92
C LEU A 104 -16.49 -12.24 0.71
N THR A 105 -17.50 -11.39 0.76
CA THR A 105 -18.83 -11.72 0.26
C THR A 105 -18.82 -11.90 -1.25
N PHE A 106 -19.91 -12.41 -1.82
CA PHE A 106 -20.04 -12.60 -3.27
C PHE A 106 -19.89 -11.28 -4.04
N GLU A 107 -20.55 -10.21 -3.59
CA GLU A 107 -20.47 -8.89 -4.24
C GLU A 107 -19.07 -8.29 -4.12
N GLU A 108 -18.43 -8.41 -2.96
CA GLU A 108 -17.06 -7.99 -2.72
C GLU A 108 -16.05 -8.76 -3.58
N SER A 109 -16.30 -10.05 -3.81
CA SER A 109 -15.49 -10.87 -4.72
C SER A 109 -15.62 -10.38 -6.17
N LEU A 110 -16.82 -10.01 -6.62
CA LEU A 110 -17.01 -9.42 -7.95
C LEU A 110 -16.29 -8.07 -8.08
N LEU A 111 -16.36 -7.22 -7.06
CA LEU A 111 -15.64 -5.94 -7.02
C LEU A 111 -14.12 -6.15 -7.06
N TRP A 112 -13.61 -7.10 -6.28
CA TRP A 112 -12.19 -7.41 -6.23
C TRP A 112 -11.65 -7.93 -7.56
N GLU A 113 -12.35 -8.87 -8.20
CA GLU A 113 -11.95 -9.40 -9.50
C GLU A 113 -12.06 -8.33 -10.61
N SER A 114 -13.07 -7.47 -10.54
CA SER A 114 -13.21 -6.31 -11.44
C SER A 114 -12.02 -5.35 -11.30
N LEU A 115 -11.57 -5.10 -10.06
CA LEU A 115 -10.36 -4.31 -9.81
C LEU A 115 -9.12 -4.99 -10.39
N ARG A 116 -8.89 -6.28 -10.10
CA ARG A 116 -7.70 -7.02 -10.55
C ARG A 116 -7.55 -7.05 -12.07
N LEU A 117 -8.66 -7.24 -12.79
CA LEU A 117 -8.67 -7.32 -14.25
C LEU A 117 -8.59 -5.97 -14.96
N SER A 118 -8.65 -4.87 -14.21
CA SER A 118 -8.68 -3.52 -14.76
C SER A 118 -7.30 -2.85 -14.62
N PRO A 119 -6.52 -2.73 -15.71
CA PRO A 119 -5.18 -2.15 -15.68
C PRO A 119 -5.05 -0.76 -15.05
N PRO A 120 -6.02 0.18 -15.19
CA PRO A 120 -5.86 1.54 -14.69
C PRO A 120 -5.67 1.66 -13.17
N PHE A 121 -6.10 0.65 -12.41
CA PHE A 121 -6.00 0.63 -10.96
C PHE A 121 -4.64 0.15 -10.44
N TRP A 122 -3.71 -0.24 -11.33
CA TRP A 122 -2.44 -0.83 -10.95
C TRP A 122 -1.26 -0.11 -11.58
N ARG A 123 -0.08 -0.20 -10.95
CA ARG A 123 1.18 0.23 -11.58
C ARG A 123 1.60 -0.76 -12.66
N PHE A 124 1.38 -2.04 -12.39
CA PHE A 124 1.50 -3.16 -13.33
C PHE A 124 0.32 -4.10 -13.09
N THR A 125 -0.32 -4.60 -14.14
CA THR A 125 -1.49 -5.48 -13.99
C THR A 125 -1.10 -6.77 -13.26
N PRO A 126 -1.71 -7.08 -12.10
CA PRO A 126 -1.34 -8.24 -11.31
C PRO A 126 -1.85 -9.53 -11.96
N LEU A 127 -0.97 -10.51 -12.15
CA LEU A 127 -1.33 -11.84 -12.64
C LEU A 127 -1.74 -12.76 -11.49
N VAL A 128 -1.12 -12.58 -10.32
CA VAL A 128 -1.41 -13.34 -9.09
C VAL A 128 -1.83 -12.41 -7.95
N VAL A 129 -2.52 -12.95 -6.94
CA VAL A 129 -2.99 -12.17 -5.79
C VAL A 129 -1.84 -11.46 -5.06
N VAL A 130 -0.68 -12.12 -4.94
CA VAL A 130 0.52 -11.57 -4.28
C VAL A 130 1.03 -10.29 -4.98
N GLU A 131 0.82 -10.16 -6.29
CA GLU A 131 1.17 -8.96 -7.06
C GLU A 131 0.15 -7.83 -6.87
N ALA A 132 -1.09 -8.14 -6.48
CA ALA A 132 -2.16 -7.18 -6.24
C ALA A 132 -2.03 -6.46 -4.87
N SER A 133 -0.78 -6.19 -4.45
CA SER A 133 -0.47 -5.60 -3.15
C SER A 133 -0.98 -4.15 -3.04
N PRO A 134 -1.79 -3.82 -2.01
CA PRO A 134 -2.29 -2.46 -1.77
C PRO A 134 -1.18 -1.43 -1.56
N TRP A 135 -0.05 -1.84 -0.98
CA TRP A 135 1.05 -0.93 -0.62
C TRP A 135 2.05 -0.68 -1.74
N LYS A 136 2.15 -1.60 -2.70
CA LYS A 136 3.19 -1.55 -3.76
C LYS A 136 2.61 -1.29 -5.14
N ASN A 137 1.52 -1.95 -5.48
CA ASN A 137 1.03 -1.98 -6.86
C ASN A 137 -0.28 -1.22 -7.06
N ALA A 138 -1.20 -1.27 -6.08
CA ALA A 138 -2.49 -0.59 -6.20
C ALA A 138 -2.34 0.94 -6.29
N ARG A 139 -3.08 1.55 -7.21
CA ARG A 139 -3.28 3.01 -7.31
C ARG A 139 -4.52 3.39 -6.51
N LEU A 140 -4.37 3.44 -5.19
CA LEU A 140 -5.49 3.67 -4.26
C LEU A 140 -6.22 4.99 -4.53
N ASP A 141 -5.50 6.02 -4.98
CA ASP A 141 -6.06 7.31 -5.40
C ASP A 141 -7.05 7.19 -6.57
N VAL A 142 -6.69 6.40 -7.58
CA VAL A 142 -7.54 6.14 -8.75
C VAL A 142 -8.73 5.28 -8.36
N ILE A 143 -8.49 4.24 -7.56
CA ILE A 143 -9.53 3.32 -7.07
C ILE A 143 -10.58 4.09 -6.27
N THR A 144 -10.17 4.87 -5.27
CA THR A 144 -11.07 5.68 -4.44
C THR A 144 -11.86 6.68 -5.28
N LYS A 145 -11.23 7.35 -6.25
CA LYS A 145 -11.91 8.31 -7.12
C LYS A 145 -13.00 7.66 -8.00
N TYR A 146 -12.72 6.48 -8.54
CA TYR A 146 -13.64 5.76 -9.42
C TYR A 146 -14.61 4.81 -8.66
N TRP A 147 -14.44 4.69 -7.34
CA TRP A 147 -15.16 3.73 -6.51
C TRP A 147 -16.69 3.76 -6.68
N PRO A 148 -17.37 4.93 -6.63
CA PRO A 148 -18.84 4.96 -6.74
C PRO A 148 -19.34 4.43 -8.09
N GLU A 149 -18.59 4.71 -9.16
CA GLU A 149 -18.93 4.26 -10.50
C GLU A 149 -18.69 2.76 -10.68
N LEU A 150 -17.59 2.25 -10.13
CA LEU A 150 -17.30 0.82 -10.15
C LEU A 150 -18.38 0.02 -9.41
N THR A 151 -18.75 0.44 -8.20
CA THR A 151 -19.81 -0.21 -7.42
C THR A 151 -21.12 -0.23 -8.19
N ARG A 152 -21.51 0.90 -8.80
CA ARG A 152 -22.71 0.99 -9.64
C ARG A 152 -22.68 -0.02 -10.79
N ARG A 153 -21.60 -0.04 -11.59
CA ARG A 153 -21.48 -0.93 -12.75
C ARG A 153 -21.51 -2.41 -12.37
N VAL A 154 -20.85 -2.78 -11.26
CA VAL A 154 -20.85 -4.17 -10.77
C VAL A 154 -22.23 -4.57 -10.27
N SER A 155 -22.91 -3.71 -9.50
CA SER A 155 -24.28 -3.97 -9.02
C SER A 155 -25.30 -4.08 -10.16
N GLU A 156 -25.21 -3.24 -11.19
CA GLU A 156 -26.12 -3.27 -12.35
C GLU A 156 -25.90 -4.49 -13.24
N SER A 157 -24.64 -4.89 -13.45
CA SER A 157 -24.31 -6.03 -14.30
C SER A 157 -24.47 -7.39 -13.59
N GLY A 158 -24.29 -7.42 -12.26
CA GLY A 158 -24.22 -8.65 -11.47
C GLY A 158 -23.04 -9.55 -11.84
N LYS A 159 -22.03 -9.00 -12.53
CA LYS A 159 -20.88 -9.74 -13.08
C LYS A 159 -19.60 -8.91 -12.93
N ILE A 160 -18.48 -9.53 -13.28
CA ILE A 160 -17.18 -8.87 -13.32
C ILE A 160 -17.18 -7.84 -14.46
N VAL A 161 -16.74 -6.62 -14.15
CA VAL A 161 -16.66 -5.49 -15.09
C VAL A 161 -15.21 -5.09 -15.27
N GLN A 162 -14.76 -4.98 -16.52
CA GLN A 162 -13.43 -4.48 -16.84
C GLN A 162 -13.48 -2.96 -17.09
N VAL A 163 -12.54 -2.24 -16.52
CA VAL A 163 -12.40 -0.78 -16.63
C VAL A 163 -11.17 -0.45 -17.45
N THR A 164 -11.33 0.44 -18.43
CA THR A 164 -10.28 0.90 -19.33
C THR A 164 -9.66 2.23 -18.87
N TRP A 165 -8.54 2.63 -19.46
CA TRP A 165 -7.87 3.91 -19.13
C TRP A 165 -8.76 5.13 -19.44
N GLU A 166 -9.58 5.02 -20.49
CA GLU A 166 -10.54 6.05 -20.90
C GLU A 166 -11.65 6.24 -19.87
N ASP A 167 -12.17 5.15 -19.29
CA ASP A 167 -13.23 5.18 -18.28
C ASP A 167 -12.83 6.00 -17.04
N VAL A 168 -11.55 5.92 -16.64
CA VAL A 168 -11.01 6.63 -15.47
C VAL A 168 -10.42 8.01 -15.81
N GLY A 169 -10.42 8.39 -17.09
CA GLY A 169 -9.86 9.65 -17.57
C GLY A 169 -8.33 9.74 -17.41
N LEU A 170 -7.63 8.61 -17.50
CA LEU A 170 -6.17 8.55 -17.48
C LEU A 170 -5.62 8.34 -18.90
N PRO A 171 -4.47 8.95 -19.23
CA PRO A 171 -3.84 8.74 -20.53
C PRO A 171 -3.44 7.27 -20.69
N THR A 172 -3.59 6.75 -21.90
CA THR A 172 -3.22 5.36 -22.18
C THR A 172 -1.70 5.19 -22.08
N PRO A 173 -1.20 3.97 -21.81
CA PRO A 173 0.24 3.70 -21.81
C PRO A 173 0.92 4.12 -23.13
N TYR A 174 0.23 3.96 -24.26
CA TYR A 174 0.72 4.37 -25.57
C TYR A 174 0.86 5.91 -25.68
N GLU A 175 -0.15 6.67 -25.25
CA GLU A 175 -0.06 8.14 -25.19
C GLU A 175 1.04 8.62 -24.24
N LEU A 176 1.29 7.90 -23.15
CA LEU A 176 2.40 8.20 -22.24
C LEU A 176 3.76 7.94 -22.89
N GLU A 177 3.89 6.88 -23.69
CA GLU A 177 5.10 6.60 -24.46
C GLU A 177 5.33 7.65 -25.55
N GLU A 178 4.29 8.07 -26.27
CA GLU A 178 4.38 9.17 -27.25
C GLU A 178 4.79 10.48 -26.58
N ARG A 179 4.22 10.82 -25.42
CA ARG A 179 4.64 12.01 -24.66
C ARG A 179 6.08 11.92 -24.18
N LYS A 180 6.53 10.73 -23.76
CA LYS A 180 7.94 10.50 -23.40
C LYS A 180 8.83 10.64 -24.61
N ALA A 181 8.46 10.05 -25.75
CA ALA A 181 9.21 10.16 -27.00
C ALA A 181 9.32 11.63 -27.45
N GLN A 182 8.23 12.39 -27.40
CA GLN A 182 8.22 13.84 -27.67
C GLN A 182 9.11 14.61 -26.70
N ALA A 183 9.06 14.32 -25.40
CA ALA A 183 9.92 14.97 -24.41
C ALA A 183 11.42 14.62 -24.59
N ILE A 184 11.70 13.42 -25.10
CA ILE A 184 13.05 12.96 -25.45
C ILE A 184 13.53 13.67 -26.72
N GLU A 185 12.66 13.84 -27.72
CA GLU A 185 12.92 14.59 -28.95
C GLU A 185 13.10 16.10 -28.70
N ASP A 186 12.35 16.67 -27.75
CA ASP A 186 12.45 18.07 -27.31
C ASP A 186 13.73 18.36 -26.49
N GLY A 187 14.58 17.35 -26.25
CA GLY A 187 16.00 17.54 -25.96
C GLY A 187 16.40 17.85 -24.51
N GLY A 188 15.46 17.95 -23.56
CA GLY A 188 15.78 18.21 -22.15
C GLY A 188 16.46 17.03 -21.44
N TYR A 189 15.98 15.80 -21.67
CA TYR A 189 16.45 14.62 -20.95
C TYR A 189 17.90 14.24 -21.29
N TYR A 190 18.28 14.28 -22.57
CA TYR A 190 19.65 13.98 -22.97
C TYR A 190 20.63 15.06 -22.49
N GLN A 191 20.24 16.33 -22.50
CA GLN A 191 21.09 17.41 -21.98
C GLN A 191 21.31 17.30 -20.46
N ASP A 192 20.28 16.89 -19.71
CA ASP A 192 20.42 16.69 -18.25
C ASP A 192 21.27 15.45 -17.94
N VAL A 193 21.10 14.36 -18.69
CA VAL A 193 21.94 13.16 -18.57
C VAL A 193 23.39 13.43 -19.00
N GLU A 194 23.63 14.27 -20.00
CA GLU A 194 24.97 14.72 -20.40
C GLU A 194 25.62 15.55 -19.28
N ARG A 195 24.89 16.51 -18.69
CA ARG A 195 25.39 17.29 -17.55
C ARG A 195 25.71 16.43 -16.33
N GLU A 196 24.87 15.45 -16.01
CA GLU A 196 25.10 14.54 -14.89
C GLU A 196 26.32 13.63 -15.15
N ASN A 197 26.46 13.11 -16.38
CA ASN A 197 27.65 12.36 -16.77
C ASN A 197 28.94 13.20 -16.73
N GLU A 198 28.89 14.46 -17.15
CA GLU A 198 30.04 15.37 -17.06
C GLU A 198 30.43 15.66 -15.60
N ALA A 199 29.44 15.87 -14.72
CA ALA A 199 29.68 16.04 -13.29
C ALA A 199 30.36 14.81 -12.67
N LEU A 200 29.85 13.61 -12.94
CA LEU A 200 30.40 12.34 -12.47
C LEU A 200 31.81 12.06 -13.02
N ARG A 201 32.08 12.47 -14.27
CA ARG A 201 33.44 12.39 -14.86
C ARG A 201 34.42 13.31 -14.15
N ASN A 202 34.00 14.53 -13.81
CA ASN A 202 34.83 15.48 -13.08
C ASN A 202 35.12 15.01 -11.66
N GLU A 203 34.13 14.44 -10.96
CA GLU A 203 34.31 13.87 -9.63
C GLU A 203 35.27 12.67 -9.65
N ASN A 204 35.11 11.74 -10.58
CA ASN A 204 36.04 10.62 -10.75
C ASN A 204 37.48 11.07 -11.02
N LYS A 205 37.65 12.13 -11.83
CA LYS A 205 38.98 12.72 -12.11
C LYS A 205 39.61 13.34 -10.87
N ALA A 206 38.81 14.02 -10.04
CA ALA A 206 39.25 14.60 -8.78
C ALA A 206 39.63 13.53 -7.74
N LEU A 207 38.86 12.45 -7.65
CA LEU A 207 39.17 11.32 -6.78
C LEU A 207 40.48 10.63 -7.18
N ARG A 208 40.75 10.51 -8.48
CA ARG A 208 42.04 10.01 -8.97
C ARG A 208 43.20 10.93 -8.63
N SER A 209 43.07 12.24 -8.83
CA SER A 209 44.14 13.18 -8.49
C SER A 209 44.44 13.20 -6.99
N LEU A 210 43.40 13.06 -6.15
CA LEU A 210 43.53 12.89 -4.70
C LEU A 210 44.26 11.58 -4.36
N THR A 211 43.88 10.48 -5.00
CA THR A 211 44.49 9.16 -4.80
C THR A 211 45.97 9.15 -5.20
N ASP A 212 46.32 9.77 -6.33
CA ASP A 212 47.70 9.93 -6.77
C ASP A 212 48.51 10.83 -5.82
N SER A 213 47.91 11.92 -5.33
CA SER A 213 48.54 12.79 -4.33
C SER A 213 48.81 12.03 -3.03
N LEU A 214 47.83 11.28 -2.52
CA LEU A 214 47.99 10.44 -1.33
C LEU A 214 49.05 9.36 -1.54
N LYS A 215 49.14 8.75 -2.72
CA LYS A 215 50.20 7.81 -3.07
C LYS A 215 51.59 8.45 -3.01
N THR A 216 51.76 9.67 -3.53
CA THR A 216 53.06 10.37 -3.44
C THR A 216 53.45 10.69 -2.00
N VAL A 217 52.48 10.99 -1.13
CA VAL A 217 52.71 11.20 0.31
C VAL A 217 53.06 9.89 1.01
N LEU A 218 52.32 8.81 0.74
CA LEU A 218 52.57 7.48 1.31
C LEU A 218 53.94 6.93 0.92
N MET A 219 54.36 7.11 -0.33
CA MET A 219 55.70 6.73 -0.79
C MET A 219 56.83 7.49 -0.10
N LYS A 220 56.58 8.70 0.42
CA LYS A 220 57.57 9.47 1.20
C LYS A 220 57.66 9.04 2.66
N ILE A 221 56.60 8.44 3.21
CA ILE A 221 56.52 8.07 4.64
C ILE A 221 56.92 6.60 4.86
N ASP A 222 56.46 5.67 4.02
CA ASP A 222 56.82 4.25 4.12
C ASP A 222 56.77 3.53 2.74
N PRO A 223 57.91 3.23 2.11
CA PRO A 223 57.96 2.68 0.76
C PRO A 223 57.53 1.21 0.66
N LYS A 224 57.39 0.48 1.79
CA LYS A 224 57.04 -0.95 1.78
C LYS A 224 55.53 -1.21 1.71
N THR A 225 54.72 -0.29 2.22
CA THR A 225 53.24 -0.39 2.26
C THR A 225 52.54 0.21 1.03
N ALA A 226 53.26 0.94 0.17
CA ALA A 226 52.73 1.66 -1.00
C ALA A 226 52.43 0.81 -2.26
N LYS A 227 52.17 -0.50 -2.13
CA LYS A 227 51.84 -1.38 -3.26
C LYS A 227 50.32 -1.50 -3.44
N PHE A 228 49.72 -0.58 -4.20
CA PHE A 228 48.35 -0.72 -4.72
C PHE A 228 48.34 -1.35 -6.10
N LYS A 229 47.38 -2.23 -6.40
CA LYS A 229 47.20 -2.80 -7.74
C LYS A 229 46.40 -1.81 -8.60
N LYS A 230 46.59 -1.85 -9.94
CA LYS A 230 45.78 -1.04 -10.88
C LYS A 230 44.27 -1.32 -10.78
N GLU A 231 43.91 -2.47 -10.21
CA GLU A 231 42.54 -2.93 -9.96
C GLU A 231 41.85 -2.19 -8.81
N ASP A 232 42.61 -1.54 -7.91
CA ASP A 232 42.08 -0.80 -6.75
C ASP A 232 41.72 0.66 -7.10
N LEU A 233 42.05 1.10 -8.32
CA LEU A 233 41.69 2.41 -8.84
C LEU A 233 40.27 2.38 -9.42
N PRO A 234 39.48 3.46 -9.29
CA PRO A 234 38.16 3.53 -9.92
C PRO A 234 38.28 3.27 -11.42
N PRO A 235 37.33 2.56 -12.05
CA PRO A 235 37.40 2.10 -13.44
C PRO A 235 37.62 3.25 -14.43
N GLN A 236 38.29 2.98 -15.56
CA GLN A 236 38.37 3.92 -16.67
C GLN A 236 37.03 3.88 -17.42
N LEU A 237 36.32 5.01 -17.40
CA LEU A 237 35.18 5.30 -18.27
C LEU A 237 35.63 6.15 -19.46
#